data_AF-A0A2Z2MMB6-F1
#
_entry.id   AF-A0A2Z2MMB6-F1
#
_cell.length_a   1.000
_cell.length_b   1.000
_cell.length_c   1.000
_cell.angle_alpha   90.00
_cell.angle_beta   90.00
_cell.angle_gamma   90.00
#
_symmetry.space_group_name_H-M   'P 1'
#
loop_
_entity.id
_entity.type
_entity.pdbx_description
1 polymer ?
#
loop_
_entity_poly.entity_id
_entity_poly.type
_entity_poly.pdbx_seq_one_letter_code
_entity_poly.pdbx_strand_id
1 'polypeptide(L)'
;MRKISFLMAFLITGYILGIWNFLVLPKYYITFGLKGFLISLVPMLIAMFLIYSEAESTKKTRYLIYELFFKIARTPALMFTLLMFLMIMLGVTTYYSAYSLVFIVGGGGVPYELAFIVGTILLGMVLLMLAKGRTLEFISVVSILFVLFAITSAFLIKGQAVSGVTSQQAIQYMERAVSSITSFELPLTAKGVLYLIVSTFISFGLGAGVYYVIGSFTPEELDLKKVLAAVFVLQIILSFAAAFTVAYSLGAAYEGFQKAYQNPNIPAEEAMKLFAKFTDLNEYVTNSEKSPMDSIEVFYSIPQILKGNVPNDMSLITLLMLSLYLAGLTTIIVLIEMGSQILSEVMQFGRSQSLGFVALIGMVIGGSMVIADIRTMFVVVPFAVGALVAAVEAYPLLSSELTHNKPTAAGIILLLIVTGLVTLYYSFSAPSTTVKIGALLGLILFVPILMNSMLLKSRR
;
A
#
# COMPACT_ATOMS: atom_id res chain seq x y z
N MET A 1 -10.69 -24.29 -17.44
CA MET A 1 -9.60 -24.19 -16.45
C MET A 1 -8.66 -23.01 -16.72
N ARG A 2 -8.13 -22.82 -17.94
CA ARG A 2 -7.28 -21.65 -18.32
C ARG A 2 -7.81 -20.27 -17.89
N LYS A 3 -9.13 -20.05 -17.97
CA LYS A 3 -9.79 -18.80 -17.54
C LYS A 3 -9.58 -18.52 -16.04
N ILE A 4 -9.69 -19.54 -15.18
CA ILE A 4 -9.54 -19.38 -13.72
C ILE A 4 -8.08 -19.07 -13.36
N SER A 5 -7.12 -19.73 -14.02
CA SER A 5 -5.68 -19.46 -13.84
C SER A 5 -5.34 -18.01 -14.19
N PHE A 6 -5.87 -17.49 -15.31
CA PHE A 6 -5.70 -16.09 -15.69
C PHE A 6 -6.29 -15.14 -14.64
N LEU A 7 -7.53 -15.38 -14.21
CA LEU A 7 -8.20 -14.54 -13.22
C LEU A 7 -7.50 -14.53 -11.85
N MET A 8 -6.95 -15.67 -11.43
CA MET A 8 -6.16 -15.75 -10.19
C MET A 8 -4.85 -14.97 -10.29
N ALA A 9 -4.20 -14.98 -11.47
CA ALA A 9 -3.02 -14.16 -11.71
C ALA A 9 -3.33 -12.67 -11.54
N PHE A 10 -4.48 -12.20 -12.03
CA PHE A 10 -4.92 -10.81 -11.85
C PHE A 10 -5.31 -10.48 -10.42
N LEU A 11 -5.85 -11.44 -9.65
CA LEU A 11 -6.10 -11.24 -8.23
C LEU A 11 -4.79 -10.97 -7.47
N ILE A 12 -3.79 -11.84 -7.67
CA ILE A 12 -2.44 -11.68 -7.09
C ILE A 12 -1.83 -10.34 -7.52
N THR A 13 -1.95 -10.02 -8.82
CA THR A 13 -1.47 -8.77 -9.39
C THR A 13 -2.17 -7.56 -8.76
N GLY A 14 -3.49 -7.56 -8.65
CA GLY A 14 -4.26 -6.43 -8.10
C GLY A 14 -4.09 -6.24 -6.59
N TYR A 15 -3.74 -7.30 -5.86
CA TYR A 15 -3.38 -7.21 -4.45
C TYR A 15 -1.98 -6.61 -4.26
N ILE A 16 -0.97 -7.14 -4.99
CA ILE A 16 0.41 -6.64 -4.92
C ILE A 16 0.50 -5.21 -5.46
N LEU A 17 -0.16 -4.92 -6.59
CA LEU A 17 -0.19 -3.59 -7.19
C LEU A 17 -1.28 -2.71 -6.57
N GLY A 18 -1.23 -2.54 -5.25
CA GLY A 18 -2.12 -1.63 -4.52
C GLY A 18 -1.61 -0.18 -4.49
N ILE A 19 -2.35 0.66 -3.77
CA ILE A 19 -2.06 2.10 -3.58
C ILE A 19 -0.64 2.39 -3.06
N TRP A 20 -0.08 1.47 -2.27
CA TRP A 20 1.20 1.65 -1.60
C TRP A 20 2.38 1.81 -2.56
N ASN A 21 2.31 1.14 -3.71
CA ASN A 21 3.31 1.28 -4.77
C ASN A 21 3.35 2.69 -5.36
N PHE A 22 2.23 3.40 -5.34
CA PHE A 22 2.10 4.76 -5.86
C PHE A 22 2.43 5.83 -4.82
N LEU A 23 2.08 5.57 -3.57
CA LEU A 23 2.18 6.58 -2.53
C LEU A 23 3.56 6.62 -1.85
N VAL A 24 4.28 5.49 -1.82
CA VAL A 24 5.45 5.36 -0.93
C VAL A 24 6.78 5.16 -1.68
N LEU A 25 6.83 4.23 -2.63
CA LEU A 25 8.06 3.93 -3.38
C LEU A 25 8.61 5.10 -4.22
N PRO A 26 7.77 5.93 -4.89
CA PRO A 26 8.25 6.98 -5.77
C PRO A 26 9.20 7.96 -5.12
N LYS A 27 8.98 8.27 -3.84
CA LYS A 27 9.85 9.12 -3.04
C LYS A 27 11.29 8.66 -3.10
N TYR A 28 11.52 7.39 -2.77
CA TYR A 28 12.86 6.86 -2.63
C TYR A 28 13.56 6.72 -3.99
N TYR A 29 12.79 6.54 -5.06
CA TYR A 29 13.35 6.54 -6.41
C TYR A 29 13.78 7.94 -6.84
N ILE A 30 13.11 8.99 -6.36
CA ILE A 30 13.55 10.37 -6.60
C ILE A 30 14.72 10.75 -5.68
N THR A 31 14.64 10.46 -4.38
CA THR A 31 15.66 10.90 -3.41
C THR A 31 16.97 10.13 -3.48
N PHE A 32 16.93 8.86 -3.88
CA PHE A 32 18.12 8.00 -4.00
C PHE A 32 18.47 7.61 -5.43
N GLY A 33 17.63 7.96 -6.41
CA GLY A 33 17.86 7.65 -7.82
C GLY A 33 17.94 6.16 -8.09
N LEU A 34 18.83 5.79 -9.02
CA LEU A 34 19.06 4.39 -9.40
C LEU A 34 19.63 3.55 -8.25
N LYS A 35 20.35 4.16 -7.29
CA LYS A 35 20.77 3.44 -6.07
C LYS A 35 19.59 3.02 -5.22
N GLY A 36 18.59 3.89 -5.07
CA GLY A 36 17.33 3.56 -4.39
C GLY A 36 16.63 2.38 -5.03
N PHE A 37 16.50 2.42 -6.36
CA PHE A 37 15.95 1.30 -7.13
C PHE A 37 16.72 0.00 -6.89
N LEU A 38 18.05 -0.01 -7.06
CA LEU A 38 18.87 -1.21 -6.86
C LEU A 38 18.78 -1.76 -5.43
N ILE A 39 18.76 -0.88 -4.42
CA ILE A 39 18.58 -1.28 -3.02
C ILE A 39 17.20 -1.90 -2.82
N SER A 40 16.16 -1.34 -3.43
CA SER A 40 14.80 -1.87 -3.34
C SER A 40 14.66 -3.27 -3.93
N LEU A 41 15.44 -3.63 -4.96
CA LEU A 41 15.36 -4.96 -5.58
C LEU A 41 15.58 -6.09 -4.57
N VAL A 42 16.42 -5.89 -3.55
CA VAL A 42 16.69 -6.91 -2.52
C VAL A 42 15.43 -7.22 -1.68
N PRO A 43 14.79 -6.27 -0.97
CA PRO A 43 13.54 -6.52 -0.27
C PRO A 43 12.40 -6.92 -1.21
N MET A 44 12.38 -6.45 -2.47
CA MET A 44 11.40 -6.94 -3.45
C MET A 44 11.58 -8.46 -3.67
N LEU A 45 12.80 -8.92 -3.98
CA LEU A 45 13.07 -10.35 -4.20
C LEU A 45 12.78 -11.20 -2.95
N ILE A 46 13.07 -10.67 -1.75
CA ILE A 46 12.71 -11.31 -0.48
C ILE A 46 11.20 -11.43 -0.35
N ALA A 47 10.44 -10.36 -0.63
CA ALA A 47 8.99 -10.39 -0.61
C ALA A 47 8.45 -11.42 -1.62
N MET A 48 8.97 -11.43 -2.84
CA MET A 48 8.59 -12.41 -3.87
C MET A 48 8.84 -13.85 -3.43
N PHE A 49 9.97 -14.12 -2.75
CA PHE A 49 10.27 -15.43 -2.19
C PHE A 49 9.27 -15.84 -1.10
N LEU A 50 8.92 -14.93 -0.19
CA LEU A 50 7.93 -15.18 0.87
C LEU A 50 6.55 -15.45 0.28
N ILE A 51 6.08 -14.57 -0.61
CA ILE A 51 4.80 -14.72 -1.32
C ILE A 51 4.70 -16.07 -2.01
N TYR A 52 5.75 -16.43 -2.77
CA TYR A 52 5.81 -17.73 -3.44
C TYR A 52 5.74 -18.88 -2.43
N SER A 53 6.52 -18.80 -1.35
CA SER A 53 6.60 -19.87 -0.35
C SER A 53 5.28 -20.05 0.39
N GLU A 54 4.63 -18.96 0.80
CA GLU A 54 3.34 -18.97 1.49
C GLU A 54 2.23 -19.54 0.61
N ALA A 55 2.08 -19.01 -0.62
CA ALA A 55 1.07 -19.47 -1.55
C ALA A 55 1.29 -20.92 -2.00
N GLU A 56 2.54 -21.31 -2.26
CA GLU A 56 2.86 -22.69 -2.65
C GLU A 56 2.62 -23.68 -1.50
N SER A 57 2.82 -23.25 -0.26
CA SER A 57 2.64 -24.11 0.92
C SER A 57 1.18 -24.57 1.10
N THR A 58 0.21 -23.67 0.93
CA THR A 58 -1.22 -24.00 0.98
C THR A 58 -1.71 -24.59 -0.33
N LYS A 59 -1.14 -24.20 -1.47
CA LYS A 59 -1.45 -24.81 -2.77
C LYS A 59 -1.12 -26.31 -2.80
N LYS A 60 0.06 -26.71 -2.32
CA LYS A 60 0.50 -28.11 -2.30
C LYS A 60 -0.25 -28.96 -1.27
N THR A 61 -0.46 -28.40 -0.08
CA THR A 61 -1.08 -29.16 1.01
C THR A 61 -2.60 -29.21 0.89
N ARG A 62 -3.20 -28.31 0.11
CA ARG A 62 -4.67 -28.09 0.02
C ARG A 62 -5.32 -27.77 1.36
N TYR A 63 -4.53 -27.47 2.38
CA TYR A 63 -5.03 -27.03 3.67
C TYR A 63 -5.52 -25.59 3.57
N LEU A 64 -6.63 -25.33 4.24
CA LEU A 64 -7.07 -23.98 4.55
C LEU A 64 -6.08 -23.33 5.53
N ILE A 65 -6.07 -22.00 5.58
CA ILE A 65 -5.16 -21.26 6.48
C ILE A 65 -5.34 -21.71 7.93
N TYR A 66 -6.57 -21.90 8.39
CA TYR A 66 -6.84 -22.44 9.73
C TYR A 66 -6.16 -23.80 9.94
N GLU A 67 -6.29 -24.71 8.99
CA GLU A 67 -5.74 -26.06 9.13
C GLU A 67 -4.22 -26.05 9.14
N LEU A 68 -3.59 -25.21 8.32
CA LEU A 68 -2.14 -25.07 8.28
C LEU A 68 -1.59 -24.56 9.62
N PHE A 69 -2.20 -23.52 10.19
CA PHE A 69 -1.75 -22.94 11.45
C PHE A 69 -2.05 -23.84 12.66
N PHE A 70 -3.16 -24.60 12.65
CA PHE A 70 -3.51 -25.50 13.76
C PHE A 70 -2.84 -26.88 13.69
N LYS A 71 -2.78 -27.52 12.52
CA LYS A 71 -2.33 -28.91 12.37
C LYS A 71 -0.82 -29.00 12.13
N ILE A 72 -0.28 -28.17 11.25
CA ILE A 72 1.13 -28.25 10.82
C ILE A 72 2.00 -27.34 11.67
N ALA A 73 1.75 -26.03 11.61
CA ALA A 73 2.62 -25.04 12.26
C ALA A 73 2.44 -25.01 13.80
N ARG A 74 1.27 -25.43 14.29
CA ARG A 74 0.87 -25.38 15.71
C ARG A 74 1.00 -23.97 16.31
N THR A 75 0.60 -22.98 15.53
CA THR A 75 0.65 -21.56 15.90
C THR A 75 -0.68 -20.84 15.64
N PRO A 76 -1.81 -21.37 16.16
CA PRO A 76 -3.14 -20.80 15.91
C PRO A 76 -3.27 -19.31 16.29
N ALA A 77 -2.53 -18.85 17.30
CA ALA A 77 -2.53 -17.46 17.73
C ALA A 77 -2.14 -16.47 16.62
N LEU A 78 -1.27 -16.88 15.69
CA LEU A 78 -0.77 -15.98 14.65
C LEU A 78 -1.88 -15.54 13.70
N MET A 79 -2.90 -16.37 13.48
CA MET A 79 -4.03 -15.98 12.63
C MET A 79 -4.77 -14.77 13.18
N PHE A 80 -4.88 -14.62 14.51
CA PHE A 80 -5.49 -13.43 15.10
C PHE A 80 -4.61 -12.19 14.90
N THR A 81 -3.29 -12.31 15.03
CA THR A 81 -2.36 -11.21 14.71
C THR A 81 -2.49 -10.79 13.24
N LEU A 82 -2.51 -11.75 12.30
CA LEU A 82 -2.68 -11.49 10.88
C LEU A 82 -4.04 -10.86 10.58
N LEU A 83 -5.11 -11.36 11.21
CA LEU A 83 -6.47 -10.82 11.04
C LEU A 83 -6.56 -9.39 11.58
N MET A 84 -6.01 -9.09 12.76
CA MET A 84 -6.01 -7.74 13.31
C MET A 84 -5.20 -6.77 12.43
N PHE A 85 -4.04 -7.20 11.93
CA PHE A 85 -3.25 -6.40 11.00
C PHE A 85 -3.98 -6.17 9.67
N LEU A 86 -4.64 -7.21 9.14
CA LEU A 86 -5.49 -7.12 7.95
C LEU A 86 -6.60 -6.09 8.12
N MET A 87 -7.26 -6.03 9.29
CA MET A 87 -8.31 -5.03 9.56
C MET A 87 -7.77 -3.60 9.57
N ILE A 88 -6.57 -3.39 10.13
CA ILE A 88 -5.90 -2.09 10.09
C ILE A 88 -5.56 -1.71 8.64
N MET A 89 -4.94 -2.63 7.90
CA MET A 89 -4.64 -2.42 6.48
C MET A 89 -5.91 -2.11 5.67
N LEU A 90 -7.00 -2.82 5.93
CA LEU A 90 -8.30 -2.56 5.29
C LEU A 90 -8.78 -1.14 5.58
N GLY A 91 -8.79 -0.70 6.84
CA GLY A 91 -9.23 0.64 7.21
C GLY A 91 -8.35 1.75 6.60
N VAL A 92 -7.04 1.58 6.68
CA VAL A 92 -6.05 2.54 6.15
C VAL A 92 -6.14 2.62 4.62
N THR A 93 -6.16 1.49 3.92
CA THR A 93 -6.30 1.46 2.46
C THR A 93 -7.66 2.02 2.02
N THR A 94 -8.73 1.77 2.79
CA THR A 94 -10.05 2.35 2.52
C THR A 94 -10.03 3.86 2.64
N TYR A 95 -9.42 4.41 3.69
CA TYR A 95 -9.33 5.86 3.88
C TYR A 95 -8.66 6.52 2.66
N TYR A 96 -7.43 6.10 2.32
CA TYR A 96 -6.69 6.74 1.23
C TYR A 96 -7.31 6.46 -0.15
N SER A 97 -7.86 5.27 -0.38
CA SER A 97 -8.61 4.98 -1.60
C SER A 97 -9.79 5.94 -1.77
N ALA A 98 -10.66 6.01 -0.75
CA ALA A 98 -11.85 6.86 -0.75
C ALA A 98 -11.51 8.35 -0.80
N TYR A 99 -10.44 8.77 -0.14
CA TYR A 99 -9.95 10.16 -0.16
C TYR A 99 -9.58 10.61 -1.58
N SER A 100 -9.19 9.70 -2.48
CA SER A 100 -8.98 10.02 -3.89
C SER A 100 -10.26 10.53 -4.57
N LEU A 101 -11.43 9.98 -4.24
CA LEU A 101 -12.72 10.41 -4.82
C LEU A 101 -13.14 11.82 -4.39
N VAL A 102 -12.73 12.24 -3.19
CA VAL A 102 -12.99 13.59 -2.65
C VAL A 102 -12.40 14.65 -3.59
N PHE A 103 -11.19 14.41 -4.10
CA PHE A 103 -10.53 15.31 -5.06
C PHE A 103 -11.21 15.36 -6.44
N ILE A 104 -11.84 14.27 -6.88
CA ILE A 104 -12.55 14.22 -8.17
C ILE A 104 -13.81 15.07 -8.12
N VAL A 105 -14.60 14.92 -7.05
CA VAL A 105 -15.87 15.64 -6.89
C VAL A 105 -15.64 17.11 -6.48
N GLY A 106 -14.42 17.45 -6.04
CA GLY A 106 -14.09 18.79 -5.56
C GLY A 106 -14.81 19.16 -4.27
N GLY A 107 -15.42 18.18 -3.59
CA GLY A 107 -16.02 18.35 -2.27
C GLY A 107 -14.91 18.38 -1.22
N GLY A 108 -14.86 19.41 -0.39
CA GLY A 108 -14.01 19.45 0.79
C GLY A 108 -14.84 19.22 2.05
N GLY A 109 -14.36 18.39 2.97
CA GLY A 109 -14.90 18.30 4.32
C GLY A 109 -15.32 16.89 4.77
N VAL A 110 -15.43 16.77 6.10
CA VAL A 110 -15.71 15.54 6.85
C VAL A 110 -16.89 14.72 6.30
N PRO A 111 -18.06 15.31 5.93
CA PRO A 111 -19.20 14.51 5.47
C PRO A 111 -18.93 13.78 4.15
N TYR A 112 -18.20 14.40 3.22
CA TYR A 112 -17.86 13.79 1.94
C TYR A 112 -16.85 12.66 2.12
N GLU A 113 -15.81 12.88 2.95
CA GLU A 113 -14.83 11.85 3.29
C GLU A 113 -15.50 10.61 3.87
N LEU A 114 -16.36 10.77 4.89
CA LEU A 114 -17.09 9.66 5.50
C LEU A 114 -18.00 8.93 4.50
N ALA A 115 -18.72 9.68 3.66
CA ALA A 115 -19.61 9.09 2.66
C ALA A 115 -18.84 8.22 1.66
N PHE A 116 -17.68 8.68 1.17
CA PHE A 116 -16.85 7.89 0.26
C PHE A 116 -16.20 6.70 0.95
N ILE A 117 -15.77 6.82 2.21
CA ILE A 117 -15.20 5.69 2.98
C ILE A 117 -16.24 4.58 3.13
N VAL A 118 -17.43 4.92 3.65
CA VAL A 118 -18.53 3.98 3.82
C VAL A 118 -18.97 3.41 2.47
N GLY A 119 -19.13 4.27 1.46
CA GLY A 119 -19.50 3.88 0.11
C GLY A 119 -18.51 2.90 -0.52
N THR A 120 -17.20 3.08 -0.30
CA THR A 120 -16.15 2.20 -0.84
C THR A 120 -16.21 0.81 -0.22
N ILE A 121 -16.36 0.71 1.11
CA ILE A 121 -16.52 -0.58 1.79
C ILE A 121 -17.82 -1.27 1.37
N LEU A 122 -18.93 -0.54 1.37
CA LEU A 122 -20.23 -1.08 0.97
C LEU A 122 -20.20 -1.57 -0.47
N LEU A 123 -19.57 -0.83 -1.38
CA LEU A 123 -19.36 -1.26 -2.76
C LEU A 123 -18.57 -2.57 -2.79
N GLY A 124 -17.43 -2.66 -2.08
CA GLY A 124 -16.64 -3.88 -1.98
C GLY A 124 -17.45 -5.08 -1.44
N MET A 125 -18.20 -4.87 -0.36
CA MET A 125 -19.06 -5.89 0.25
C MET A 125 -20.19 -6.34 -0.70
N VAL A 126 -20.89 -5.40 -1.33
CA VAL A 126 -21.97 -5.69 -2.29
C VAL A 126 -21.43 -6.45 -3.48
N LEU A 127 -20.28 -6.05 -4.02
CA LEU A 127 -19.62 -6.78 -5.11
C LEU A 127 -19.30 -8.21 -4.70
N LEU A 128 -18.77 -8.44 -3.49
CA LEU A 128 -18.50 -9.79 -2.98
C LEU A 128 -19.76 -10.64 -2.80
N MET A 129 -20.86 -10.04 -2.33
CA MET A 129 -22.14 -10.74 -2.17
C MET A 129 -22.79 -11.09 -3.51
N LEU A 130 -22.79 -10.16 -4.47
CA LEU A 130 -23.43 -10.33 -5.77
C LEU A 130 -22.64 -11.26 -6.69
N ALA A 131 -21.31 -11.22 -6.59
CA ALA A 131 -20.48 -11.85 -7.59
C ALA A 131 -20.58 -13.38 -7.62
N LYS A 132 -21.03 -14.07 -6.55
CA LYS A 132 -21.25 -15.54 -6.49
C LYS A 132 -20.17 -16.37 -7.24
N GLY A 133 -18.90 -15.95 -7.18
CA GLY A 133 -17.77 -16.58 -7.89
C GLY A 133 -17.17 -15.81 -9.09
N ARG A 134 -17.83 -14.74 -9.57
CA ARG A 134 -17.32 -13.82 -10.61
C ARG A 134 -16.46 -12.67 -10.07
N THR A 135 -16.17 -12.66 -8.78
CA THR A 135 -15.39 -11.59 -8.13
C THR A 135 -14.03 -11.42 -8.80
N LEU A 136 -13.41 -12.55 -9.17
CA LEU A 136 -12.12 -12.56 -9.83
C LEU A 136 -12.15 -11.85 -11.19
N GLU A 137 -13.24 -11.97 -11.95
CA GLU A 137 -13.41 -11.27 -13.24
C GLU A 137 -13.44 -9.76 -13.05
N PHE A 138 -14.21 -9.30 -12.06
CA PHE A 138 -14.30 -7.88 -11.74
C PHE A 138 -12.94 -7.31 -11.29
N ILE A 139 -12.27 -7.97 -10.34
CA ILE A 139 -10.94 -7.54 -9.86
C ILE A 139 -9.96 -7.47 -11.04
N SER A 140 -10.01 -8.43 -11.96
CA SER A 140 -9.15 -8.41 -13.15
C SER A 140 -9.39 -7.19 -14.02
N VAL A 141 -10.65 -6.86 -14.31
CA VAL A 141 -11.00 -5.66 -15.10
C VAL A 141 -10.55 -4.39 -14.40
N VAL A 142 -10.81 -4.26 -13.09
CA VAL A 142 -10.41 -3.08 -12.31
C VAL A 142 -8.89 -2.93 -12.26
N SER A 143 -8.15 -4.01 -12.04
CA SER A 143 -6.67 -3.99 -12.06
C SER A 143 -6.12 -3.53 -13.41
N ILE A 144 -6.70 -4.01 -14.52
CA ILE A 144 -6.29 -3.57 -15.87
C ILE A 144 -6.57 -2.07 -16.06
N LEU A 145 -7.78 -1.61 -15.70
CA LEU A 145 -8.15 -0.20 -15.81
C LEU A 145 -7.24 0.69 -14.97
N PHE A 146 -6.92 0.26 -13.74
CA PHE A 146 -5.95 0.94 -12.88
C PHE A 146 -4.59 1.09 -13.56
N VAL A 147 -4.00 -0.01 -14.06
CA VAL A 147 -2.69 0.01 -14.73
C VAL A 147 -2.71 0.97 -15.91
N LEU A 148 -3.76 0.91 -16.73
CA LEU A 148 -3.93 1.80 -17.88
C LEU A 148 -4.03 3.26 -17.44
N PHE A 149 -4.89 3.59 -16.48
CA PHE A 149 -5.08 4.96 -16.00
C PHE A 149 -3.81 5.51 -15.35
N ALA A 150 -3.10 4.71 -14.57
CA ALA A 150 -1.83 5.09 -13.96
C ALA A 150 -0.80 5.48 -15.03
N ILE A 151 -0.58 4.61 -16.02
CA ILE A 151 0.39 4.86 -17.10
C ILE A 151 -0.03 6.07 -17.94
N THR A 152 -1.31 6.13 -18.35
CA THR A 152 -1.83 7.27 -19.12
C THR A 152 -1.70 8.58 -18.35
N SER A 153 -2.02 8.59 -17.04
CA SER A 153 -1.88 9.79 -16.21
C SER A 153 -0.43 10.29 -16.15
N ALA A 154 0.55 9.39 -15.98
CA ALA A 154 1.96 9.74 -15.98
C ALA A 154 2.42 10.39 -17.31
N PHE A 155 1.99 9.83 -18.45
CA PHE A 155 2.31 10.40 -19.76
C PHE A 155 1.65 11.76 -20.00
N LEU A 156 0.38 11.92 -19.61
CA LEU A 156 -0.32 13.19 -19.77
C LEU A 156 0.25 14.28 -18.86
N ILE A 157 0.55 13.96 -17.60
CA ILE A 157 1.20 14.88 -16.66
C ILE A 157 2.56 15.32 -17.18
N LYS A 158 3.37 14.38 -17.70
CA LYS A 158 4.63 14.72 -18.38
C LYS A 158 4.41 15.68 -19.56
N GLY A 159 3.50 15.34 -20.47
CA GLY A 159 3.24 16.14 -21.67
C GLY A 159 2.80 17.57 -21.32
N GLN A 160 1.98 17.71 -20.29
CA GLN A 160 1.51 19.01 -19.83
C GLN A 160 2.57 19.79 -19.04
N ALA A 161 3.37 19.14 -18.20
CA ALA A 161 4.46 19.80 -17.50
C ALA A 161 5.51 20.35 -18.47
N VAL A 162 5.91 19.56 -19.48
CA VAL A 162 6.92 19.98 -20.47
C VAL A 162 6.43 21.13 -21.36
N SER A 163 5.12 21.21 -21.64
CA SER A 163 4.56 22.26 -22.50
C SER A 163 4.04 23.49 -21.75
N GLY A 164 3.62 23.32 -20.49
CA GLY A 164 2.96 24.35 -19.68
C GLY A 164 3.84 25.06 -18.67
N VAL A 165 4.98 24.48 -18.29
CA VAL A 165 5.95 25.09 -17.37
C VAL A 165 6.90 25.97 -18.17
N THR A 166 6.90 27.27 -17.88
CA THR A 166 7.65 28.26 -18.68
C THR A 166 8.72 28.98 -17.88
N SER A 167 8.60 29.05 -16.56
CA SER A 167 9.58 29.76 -15.74
C SER A 167 10.88 28.95 -15.60
N GLN A 168 12.02 29.62 -15.73
CA GLN A 168 13.33 28.97 -15.63
C GLN A 168 13.53 28.27 -14.28
N GLN A 169 13.02 28.85 -13.19
CA GLN A 169 13.09 28.25 -11.86
C GLN A 169 12.23 26.98 -11.76
N ALA A 170 11.00 26.99 -12.28
CA ALA A 170 10.16 25.80 -12.31
C ALA A 170 10.79 24.66 -13.13
N ILE A 171 11.37 25.01 -14.28
CA ILE A 171 12.10 24.06 -15.14
C ILE A 171 13.27 23.46 -14.37
N GLN A 172 14.07 24.26 -13.67
CA GLN A 172 15.20 23.76 -12.88
C GLN A 172 14.77 22.79 -11.77
N TYR A 173 13.70 23.08 -11.03
CA TYR A 173 13.19 22.16 -10.01
C TYR A 173 12.73 20.83 -10.63
N MET A 174 11.97 20.91 -11.73
CA MET A 174 11.48 19.74 -12.45
C MET A 174 12.63 18.90 -13.03
N GLU A 175 13.56 19.49 -13.76
CA GLU A 175 14.69 18.79 -14.36
C GLU A 175 15.62 18.18 -13.31
N ARG A 176 15.82 18.85 -12.18
CA ARG A 176 16.56 18.29 -11.04
C ARG A 176 15.85 17.05 -10.48
N ALA A 177 14.55 17.10 -10.27
CA ALA A 177 13.79 15.94 -9.79
C ALA A 177 13.79 14.78 -10.80
N VAL A 178 13.63 15.07 -12.09
CA VAL A 178 13.65 14.07 -13.17
C VAL A 178 15.04 13.43 -13.32
N SER A 179 16.09 14.23 -13.36
CA SER A 179 17.48 13.73 -13.46
C SER A 179 17.90 12.93 -12.24
N SER A 180 17.37 13.27 -11.06
CA SER A 180 17.59 12.53 -9.81
C SER A 180 17.12 11.07 -9.91
N ILE A 181 15.97 10.80 -10.54
CA ILE A 181 15.43 9.44 -10.74
C ILE A 181 16.45 8.54 -11.48
N THR A 182 17.16 9.10 -12.45
CA THR A 182 18.13 8.38 -13.30
C THR A 182 19.57 8.49 -12.82
N SER A 183 19.83 9.12 -11.67
CA SER A 183 21.19 9.40 -11.17
C SER A 183 21.71 8.32 -10.21
N PHE A 184 23.02 8.12 -10.19
CA PHE A 184 23.75 7.32 -9.19
C PHE A 184 24.44 8.17 -8.12
N GLU A 185 24.34 9.50 -8.19
CA GLU A 185 25.14 10.41 -7.37
C GLU A 185 24.49 10.74 -6.02
N LEU A 186 23.18 10.49 -5.89
CA LEU A 186 22.41 10.93 -4.71
C LEU A 186 22.82 10.20 -3.42
N PRO A 187 22.96 10.89 -2.29
CA PRO A 187 23.43 10.29 -1.05
C PRO A 187 22.39 9.32 -0.46
N LEU A 188 22.88 8.23 0.15
CA LEU A 188 22.04 7.29 0.89
C LEU A 188 22.08 7.65 2.37
N THR A 189 20.91 7.66 3.02
CA THR A 189 20.80 7.81 4.48
C THR A 189 20.33 6.49 5.08
N ALA A 190 20.88 6.10 6.24
CA ALA A 190 20.51 4.84 6.89
C ALA A 190 19.00 4.77 7.20
N LYS A 191 18.44 5.89 7.69
CA LYS A 191 17.01 6.01 8.00
C LYS A 191 16.14 5.94 6.75
N GLY A 192 16.52 6.62 5.66
CA GLY A 192 15.75 6.55 4.41
C GLY A 192 15.84 5.16 3.75
N VAL A 193 16.99 4.48 3.82
CA VAL A 193 17.12 3.09 3.35
C VAL A 193 16.24 2.14 4.16
N LEU A 194 16.20 2.29 5.49
CA LEU A 194 15.30 1.52 6.33
C LEU A 194 13.84 1.71 5.93
N TYR A 195 13.41 2.97 5.75
CA TYR A 195 12.04 3.24 5.33
C TYR A 195 11.74 2.71 3.93
N LEU A 196 12.68 2.76 2.99
CA LEU A 196 12.54 2.12 1.68
C LEU A 196 12.31 0.61 1.81
N ILE A 197 13.11 -0.09 2.62
CA ILE A 197 12.97 -1.53 2.85
C ILE A 197 11.56 -1.86 3.36
N VAL A 198 11.10 -1.14 4.37
CA VAL A 198 9.79 -1.39 5.02
C VAL A 198 8.64 -1.04 4.09
N SER A 199 8.77 0.09 3.39
CA SER A 199 7.81 0.51 2.37
C SER A 199 7.70 -0.50 1.25
N THR A 200 8.81 -1.16 0.90
CA THR A 200 8.80 -2.26 -0.09
C THR A 200 7.98 -3.43 0.44
N PHE A 201 8.23 -3.92 1.66
CA PHE A 201 7.45 -5.03 2.23
C PHE A 201 5.95 -4.72 2.34
N ILE A 202 5.59 -3.51 2.78
CA ILE A 202 4.20 -3.06 2.83
C ILE A 202 3.58 -2.93 1.43
N SER A 203 4.35 -2.47 0.44
CA SER A 203 3.87 -2.38 -0.95
C SER A 203 3.58 -3.74 -1.57
N PHE A 204 4.25 -4.79 -1.11
CA PHE A 204 3.95 -6.18 -1.44
C PHE A 204 2.83 -6.78 -0.60
N GLY A 205 2.15 -6.04 0.27
CA GLY A 205 1.01 -6.54 1.03
C GLY A 205 1.35 -7.71 1.97
N LEU A 206 2.60 -7.78 2.46
CA LEU A 206 2.99 -8.74 3.48
C LEU A 206 2.38 -8.38 4.84
N GLY A 207 2.16 -9.39 5.68
CA GLY A 207 1.68 -9.32 7.05
C GLY A 207 0.19 -9.61 7.24
N ALA A 208 -0.58 -9.76 6.16
CA ALA A 208 -2.04 -9.91 6.24
C ALA A 208 -2.54 -11.37 6.14
N GLY A 209 -1.65 -12.35 5.91
CA GLY A 209 -2.02 -13.75 5.70
C GLY A 209 -2.66 -14.04 4.34
N VAL A 210 -2.75 -13.02 3.47
CA VAL A 210 -3.49 -13.09 2.21
C VAL A 210 -2.92 -14.16 1.27
N TYR A 211 -1.60 -14.32 1.24
CA TYR A 211 -0.96 -15.27 0.32
C TYR A 211 -1.19 -16.73 0.68
N TYR A 212 -1.29 -17.06 1.98
CA TYR A 212 -1.73 -18.38 2.43
C TYR A 212 -3.13 -18.70 1.93
N VAL A 213 -4.05 -17.74 2.05
CA VAL A 213 -5.43 -17.92 1.59
C VAL A 213 -5.50 -18.01 0.06
N ILE A 214 -4.81 -17.15 -0.67
CA ILE A 214 -4.74 -17.23 -2.14
C ILE A 214 -4.21 -18.60 -2.60
N GLY A 215 -3.18 -19.13 -1.93
CA GLY A 215 -2.61 -20.42 -2.27
C GLY A 215 -3.60 -21.57 -2.18
N SER A 216 -4.50 -21.60 -1.18
CA SER A 216 -5.50 -22.67 -1.03
C SER A 216 -6.53 -22.69 -2.17
N PHE A 217 -6.82 -21.54 -2.78
CA PHE A 217 -7.72 -21.43 -3.93
C PHE A 217 -7.02 -21.51 -5.29
N THR A 218 -5.68 -21.50 -5.31
CA THR A 218 -4.91 -21.46 -6.55
C THR A 218 -4.97 -22.81 -7.29
N PRO A 219 -5.33 -22.83 -8.60
CA PRO A 219 -5.30 -24.05 -9.41
C PRO A 219 -3.89 -24.64 -9.50
N GLU A 220 -3.78 -25.97 -9.54
CA GLU A 220 -2.50 -26.68 -9.65
C GLU A 220 -1.68 -26.25 -10.87
N GLU A 221 -2.38 -26.05 -12.00
CA GLU A 221 -1.82 -25.63 -13.29
C GLU A 221 -1.23 -24.21 -13.30
N LEU A 222 -1.58 -23.34 -12.33
CA LEU A 222 -1.08 -21.97 -12.31
C LEU A 222 0.39 -21.96 -11.89
N ASP A 223 1.25 -21.51 -12.81
CA ASP A 223 2.67 -21.27 -12.55
C ASP A 223 2.84 -19.94 -11.78
N LEU A 224 2.84 -20.04 -10.45
CA LEU A 224 3.00 -18.89 -9.56
C LEU A 224 4.29 -18.11 -9.87
N LYS A 225 5.38 -18.76 -10.27
CA LYS A 225 6.65 -18.08 -10.57
C LYS A 225 6.50 -17.12 -11.74
N LYS A 226 5.78 -17.52 -12.80
CA LYS A 226 5.53 -16.67 -13.97
C LYS A 226 4.63 -15.49 -13.64
N VAL A 227 3.57 -15.73 -12.87
CA VAL A 227 2.67 -14.65 -12.39
C VAL A 227 3.47 -13.63 -11.59
N LEU A 228 4.22 -14.12 -10.61
CA LEU A 228 5.06 -13.32 -9.74
C LEU A 228 6.13 -12.53 -10.51
N ALA A 229 6.80 -13.14 -11.50
CA ALA A 229 7.74 -12.43 -12.37
C ALA A 229 7.07 -11.30 -13.17
N ALA A 230 5.87 -11.53 -13.70
CA ALA A 230 5.12 -10.49 -14.42
C ALA A 230 4.71 -9.34 -13.49
N VAL A 231 4.22 -9.65 -12.29
CA VAL A 231 3.86 -8.65 -11.27
C VAL A 231 5.08 -7.81 -10.87
N PHE A 232 6.22 -8.46 -10.65
CA PHE A 232 7.46 -7.78 -10.30
C PHE A 232 7.88 -6.75 -11.37
N VAL A 233 7.83 -7.12 -12.65
CA VAL A 233 8.11 -6.18 -13.75
C VAL A 233 7.11 -5.04 -13.78
N LEU A 234 5.82 -5.35 -13.66
CA LEU A 234 4.76 -4.34 -13.70
C LEU A 234 4.87 -3.36 -12.52
N GLN A 235 5.22 -3.84 -11.33
CA GLN A 235 5.45 -3.03 -10.15
C GLN A 235 6.60 -2.04 -10.34
N ILE A 236 7.71 -2.47 -10.95
CA ILE A 236 8.83 -1.59 -11.28
C ILE A 236 8.34 -0.48 -12.23
N ILE A 237 7.65 -0.85 -13.31
CA ILE A 237 7.13 0.11 -14.30
C ILE A 237 6.21 1.15 -13.62
N LEU A 238 5.25 0.70 -12.82
CA LEU A 238 4.30 1.59 -12.13
C LEU A 238 4.98 2.48 -11.10
N SER A 239 5.96 1.96 -10.36
CA SER A 239 6.70 2.73 -9.36
C SER A 239 7.52 3.85 -10.02
N PHE A 240 8.14 3.59 -11.18
CA PHE A 240 8.80 4.64 -11.96
C PHE A 240 7.80 5.62 -12.57
N ALA A 241 6.67 5.15 -13.10
CA ALA A 241 5.61 6.02 -13.63
C ALA A 241 5.09 6.99 -12.56
N ALA A 242 4.90 6.51 -11.32
CA ALA A 242 4.53 7.34 -10.19
C ALA A 242 5.66 8.30 -9.77
N ALA A 243 6.93 7.89 -9.82
CA ALA A 243 8.08 8.78 -9.58
C ALA A 243 8.14 9.94 -10.59
N PHE A 244 7.98 9.64 -11.88
CA PHE A 244 7.91 10.68 -12.91
C PHE A 244 6.69 11.58 -12.73
N THR A 245 5.54 11.02 -12.34
CA THR A 245 4.33 11.81 -12.05
C THR A 245 4.59 12.88 -10.98
N VAL A 246 5.22 12.51 -9.87
CA VAL A 246 5.60 13.44 -8.81
C VAL A 246 6.63 14.47 -9.32
N ALA A 247 7.69 14.01 -9.99
CA ALA A 247 8.77 14.88 -10.46
C ALA A 247 8.28 15.93 -11.46
N TYR A 248 7.41 15.57 -12.40
CA TYR A 248 6.80 16.51 -13.34
C TYR A 248 5.79 17.44 -12.68
N SER A 249 5.09 16.98 -11.64
CA SER A 249 4.16 17.83 -10.88
C SER A 249 4.87 18.93 -10.08
N LEU A 250 6.16 18.76 -9.76
CA LEU A 250 6.95 19.76 -9.03
C LEU A 250 7.12 21.06 -9.83
N GLY A 251 7.39 20.97 -11.13
CA GLY A 251 7.48 22.15 -12.00
C GLY A 251 6.14 22.89 -12.09
N ALA A 252 5.05 22.14 -12.28
CA ALA A 252 3.71 22.70 -12.29
C ALA A 252 3.34 23.38 -10.96
N ALA A 253 3.78 22.83 -9.82
CA ALA A 253 3.59 23.42 -8.50
C ALA A 253 4.25 24.79 -8.37
N TYR A 254 5.52 24.89 -8.75
CA TYR A 254 6.26 26.15 -8.66
C TYR A 254 5.69 27.20 -9.62
N GLU A 255 5.40 26.81 -10.87
CA GLU A 255 4.78 27.69 -11.87
C GLU A 255 3.44 28.23 -11.39
N GLY A 256 2.59 27.37 -10.80
CA GLY A 256 1.30 27.75 -10.23
C GLY A 256 1.43 28.76 -9.08
N PHE A 257 2.36 28.51 -8.17
CA PHE A 257 2.70 29.46 -7.10
C PHE A 257 3.17 30.81 -7.67
N GLN A 258 4.10 30.80 -8.63
CA GLN A 258 4.67 32.02 -9.18
C GLN A 258 3.61 32.87 -9.89
N LYS A 259 2.73 32.23 -10.67
CA LYS A 259 1.59 32.91 -11.32
C LYS A 259 0.63 33.50 -10.29
N ALA A 260 0.33 32.77 -9.23
CA ALA A 260 -0.53 33.26 -8.16
C ALA A 260 0.08 34.45 -7.40
N TYR A 261 1.38 34.38 -7.10
CA TYR A 261 2.11 35.45 -6.41
C TYR A 261 2.22 36.73 -7.23
N GLN A 262 2.35 36.62 -8.55
CA GLN A 262 2.44 37.77 -9.46
C GLN A 262 1.07 38.37 -9.83
N ASN A 263 -0.03 37.66 -9.57
CA ASN A 263 -1.36 38.12 -9.93
C ASN A 263 -1.95 38.97 -8.79
N PRO A 264 -2.15 40.29 -8.98
CA PRO A 264 -2.68 41.17 -7.93
C PRO A 264 -4.14 40.85 -7.55
N ASN A 265 -4.85 40.05 -8.37
CA ASN A 265 -6.23 39.67 -8.12
C ASN A 265 -6.36 38.43 -7.23
N ILE A 266 -5.26 37.72 -6.94
CA ILE A 266 -5.27 36.52 -6.09
C ILE A 266 -4.85 36.92 -4.67
N PRO A 267 -5.63 36.57 -3.63
CA PRO A 267 -5.25 36.86 -2.25
C PRO A 267 -3.88 36.25 -1.90
N ALA A 268 -3.07 37.00 -1.15
CA ALA A 268 -1.76 36.53 -0.71
C ALA A 268 -1.83 35.20 0.07
N GLU A 269 -2.91 34.97 0.81
CA GLU A 269 -3.16 33.72 1.53
C GLU A 269 -3.24 32.50 0.58
N GLU A 270 -3.89 32.65 -0.58
CA GLU A 270 -4.01 31.59 -1.57
C GLU A 270 -2.67 31.30 -2.25
N ALA A 271 -1.91 32.34 -2.59
CA ALA A 271 -0.55 32.19 -3.10
C ALA A 271 0.38 31.50 -2.09
N MET A 272 0.30 31.86 -0.80
CA MET A 272 1.08 31.22 0.27
C MET A 272 0.66 29.76 0.49
N LYS A 273 -0.62 29.43 0.31
CA LYS A 273 -1.09 28.04 0.34
C LYS A 273 -0.50 27.20 -0.79
N LEU A 274 -0.36 27.76 -1.99
CA LEU A 274 0.33 27.09 -3.11
C LEU A 274 1.84 26.95 -2.83
N PHE A 275 2.46 27.97 -2.24
CA PHE A 275 3.86 27.89 -1.82
C PHE A 275 4.11 26.78 -0.80
N ALA A 276 3.26 26.66 0.23
CA ALA A 276 3.38 25.60 1.23
C ALA A 276 3.33 24.19 0.58
N LYS A 277 2.40 23.97 -0.36
CA LYS A 277 2.31 22.71 -1.11
C LYS A 277 3.52 22.45 -1.99
N PHE A 278 4.05 23.49 -2.64
CA PHE A 278 5.30 23.37 -3.38
C PHE A 278 6.46 22.97 -2.45
N THR A 279 6.58 23.61 -1.28
CA THR A 279 7.61 23.28 -0.30
C THR A 279 7.47 21.84 0.19
N ASP A 280 6.25 21.38 0.48
CA ASP A 280 5.97 20.00 0.84
C ASP A 280 6.41 19.00 -0.24
N LEU A 281 6.10 19.30 -1.50
CA LEU A 281 6.50 18.49 -2.65
C LEU A 281 8.02 18.53 -2.89
N ASN A 282 8.65 19.69 -2.69
CA ASN A 282 10.09 19.86 -2.78
C ASN A 282 10.82 19.08 -1.67
N GLU A 283 10.30 19.09 -0.45
CA GLU A 283 10.79 18.26 0.64
C GLU A 283 10.61 16.77 0.34
N TYR A 284 9.50 16.37 -0.26
CA TYR A 284 9.29 14.98 -0.68
C TYR A 284 10.37 14.49 -1.64
N VAL A 285 10.80 15.31 -2.60
CA VAL A 285 11.81 14.92 -3.59
C VAL A 285 13.26 15.08 -3.11
N THR A 286 13.50 15.82 -2.02
CA THR A 286 14.86 16.09 -1.51
C THR A 286 15.18 15.44 -0.18
N ASN A 287 14.20 15.23 0.70
CA ASN A 287 14.42 14.72 2.06
C ASN A 287 14.10 13.22 2.16
N SER A 288 15.16 12.41 2.10
CA SER A 288 15.07 10.96 2.24
C SER A 288 14.67 10.47 3.65
N GLU A 289 14.81 11.30 4.68
CA GLU A 289 14.56 10.93 6.08
C GLU A 289 13.16 11.24 6.59
N LYS A 290 12.38 12.02 5.82
CA LYS A 290 10.97 12.31 6.12
C LYS A 290 10.18 10.99 6.13
N SER A 291 9.20 10.86 7.01
CA SER A 291 8.53 9.58 7.22
C SER A 291 7.71 9.15 5.99
N PRO A 292 7.46 7.84 5.78
CA PRO A 292 6.52 7.37 4.76
C PRO A 292 5.12 8.01 4.90
N MET A 293 4.69 8.29 6.13
CA MET A 293 3.37 8.85 6.44
C MET A 293 3.22 10.25 5.86
N ASP A 294 4.19 11.13 6.14
CA ASP A 294 4.17 12.49 5.58
C ASP A 294 4.23 12.44 4.05
N SER A 295 4.93 11.44 3.51
CA SER A 295 5.11 11.27 2.06
C SER A 295 3.80 10.93 1.35
N ILE A 296 2.95 10.11 1.98
CA ILE A 296 1.61 9.79 1.48
C ILE A 296 0.75 11.06 1.37
N GLU A 297 0.71 11.89 2.41
CA GLU A 297 -0.10 13.12 2.44
C GLU A 297 0.34 14.10 1.34
N VAL A 298 1.64 14.23 1.10
CA VAL A 298 2.17 15.09 0.03
C VAL A 298 1.71 14.62 -1.35
N PHE A 299 1.63 13.31 -1.62
CA PHE A 299 1.12 12.82 -2.89
C PHE A 299 -0.32 13.28 -3.15
N TYR A 300 -1.17 13.26 -2.12
CA TYR A 300 -2.56 13.74 -2.21
C TYR A 300 -2.67 15.27 -2.35
N SER A 301 -1.58 16.03 -2.21
CA SER A 301 -1.57 17.46 -2.52
C SER A 301 -1.47 17.76 -4.03
N ILE A 302 -1.01 16.80 -4.84
CA ILE A 302 -0.79 16.96 -6.29
C ILE A 302 -2.05 17.42 -7.03
N PRO A 303 -3.24 16.85 -6.81
CA PRO A 303 -4.46 17.34 -7.46
C PRO A 303 -4.71 18.83 -7.23
N GLN A 304 -4.47 19.31 -6.01
CA GLN A 304 -4.67 20.72 -5.68
C GLN A 304 -3.60 21.62 -6.28
N ILE A 305 -2.44 21.06 -6.62
CA ILE A 305 -1.38 21.74 -7.37
C ILE A 305 -1.75 21.83 -8.85
N LEU A 306 -2.29 20.76 -9.44
CA LEU A 306 -2.63 20.72 -10.86
C LEU A 306 -3.84 21.60 -11.19
N LYS A 307 -4.80 21.69 -10.27
CA LYS A 307 -6.06 22.43 -10.44
C LYS A 307 -5.80 23.91 -10.73
N GLY A 308 -6.28 24.40 -11.87
CA GLY A 308 -6.14 25.78 -12.34
C GLY A 308 -4.75 26.15 -12.89
N ASN A 309 -3.73 25.29 -12.72
CA ASN A 309 -2.35 25.61 -13.10
C ASN A 309 -1.89 24.91 -14.38
N VAL A 310 -2.66 23.93 -14.86
CA VAL A 310 -2.29 23.10 -16.02
C VAL A 310 -3.50 22.92 -16.95
N PRO A 311 -3.34 22.96 -18.30
CA PRO A 311 -4.45 22.72 -19.22
C PRO A 311 -5.08 21.34 -19.03
N ASN A 312 -6.42 21.22 -19.07
CA ASN A 312 -7.13 19.94 -18.83
C ASN A 312 -6.84 19.33 -17.44
N ASP A 313 -6.60 20.16 -16.44
CA ASP A 313 -6.41 19.81 -15.04
C ASP A 313 -7.45 18.81 -14.51
N MET A 314 -8.74 19.05 -14.77
CA MET A 314 -9.83 18.18 -14.28
C MET A 314 -9.74 16.76 -14.82
N SER A 315 -9.41 16.60 -16.11
CA SER A 315 -9.23 15.29 -16.73
C SER A 315 -8.01 14.56 -16.16
N LEU A 316 -6.91 15.28 -15.93
CA LEU A 316 -5.72 14.72 -15.27
C LEU A 316 -5.99 14.27 -13.85
N ILE A 317 -6.59 15.15 -13.05
CA ILE A 317 -6.93 14.89 -11.65
C ILE A 317 -7.85 13.68 -11.57
N THR A 318 -8.86 13.63 -12.44
CA THR A 318 -9.78 12.50 -12.51
C THR A 318 -9.04 11.20 -12.83
N LEU A 319 -8.18 11.18 -13.86
CA LEU A 319 -7.43 9.97 -14.21
C LEU A 319 -6.49 9.52 -13.09
N LEU A 320 -5.73 10.45 -12.50
CA LEU A 320 -4.78 10.16 -11.43
C LEU A 320 -5.51 9.63 -10.19
N MET A 321 -6.54 10.35 -9.71
CA MET A 321 -7.26 9.97 -8.50
C MET A 321 -8.13 8.73 -8.71
N LEU A 322 -8.70 8.54 -9.90
CA LEU A 322 -9.44 7.32 -10.21
C LEU A 322 -8.48 6.12 -10.29
N SER A 323 -7.25 6.29 -10.79
CA SER A 323 -6.24 5.22 -10.74
C SER A 323 -5.92 4.80 -9.30
N LEU A 324 -5.73 5.76 -8.38
CA LEU A 324 -5.51 5.47 -6.96
C LEU A 324 -6.73 4.79 -6.32
N TYR A 325 -7.94 5.28 -6.59
CA TYR A 325 -9.17 4.67 -6.09
C TYR A 325 -9.32 3.22 -6.55
N LEU A 326 -9.10 2.95 -7.84
CA LEU A 326 -9.20 1.60 -8.39
C LEU A 326 -8.12 0.67 -7.81
N ALA A 327 -6.89 1.14 -7.64
CA ALA A 327 -5.82 0.40 -6.97
C ALA A 327 -6.16 0.06 -5.50
N GLY A 328 -6.82 0.99 -4.81
CA GLY A 328 -7.28 0.75 -3.44
C GLY A 328 -8.45 -0.22 -3.40
N LEU A 329 -9.41 -0.07 -4.31
CA LEU A 329 -10.58 -0.93 -4.40
C LEU A 329 -10.20 -2.39 -4.66
N THR A 330 -9.22 -2.66 -5.52
CA THR A 330 -8.73 -4.04 -5.74
C THR A 330 -8.16 -4.65 -4.47
N THR A 331 -7.33 -3.91 -3.74
CA THR A 331 -6.78 -4.36 -2.45
C THR A 331 -7.88 -4.53 -1.40
N ILE A 332 -8.82 -3.59 -1.28
CA ILE A 332 -9.93 -3.62 -0.31
C ILE A 332 -10.80 -4.86 -0.51
N ILE A 333 -11.18 -5.18 -1.75
CA ILE A 333 -12.00 -6.37 -2.04
C ILE A 333 -11.27 -7.64 -1.60
N VAL A 334 -9.97 -7.73 -1.87
CA VAL A 334 -9.15 -8.89 -1.43
C VAL A 334 -9.08 -8.94 0.09
N LEU A 335 -8.78 -7.84 0.77
CA LEU A 335 -8.71 -7.81 2.23
C LEU A 335 -10.06 -8.21 2.88
N ILE A 336 -11.20 -7.73 2.35
CA ILE A 336 -12.53 -8.10 2.85
C ILE A 336 -12.79 -9.60 2.67
N GLU A 337 -12.53 -10.16 1.48
CA GLU A 337 -12.75 -11.58 1.21
C GLU A 337 -11.84 -12.47 2.06
N MET A 338 -10.54 -12.16 2.14
CA MET A 338 -9.59 -12.97 2.93
C MET A 338 -9.85 -12.84 4.42
N GLY A 339 -10.13 -11.63 4.92
CA GLY A 339 -10.51 -11.42 6.32
C GLY A 339 -11.79 -12.16 6.67
N SER A 340 -12.78 -12.17 5.76
CA SER A 340 -14.02 -12.94 5.92
C SER A 340 -13.78 -14.45 5.95
N GLN A 341 -12.88 -14.97 5.10
CA GLN A 341 -12.54 -16.39 5.08
C GLN A 341 -11.82 -16.81 6.37
N ILE A 342 -10.81 -16.06 6.81
CA ILE A 342 -10.11 -16.31 8.08
C ILE A 342 -11.11 -16.28 9.24
N LEU A 343 -11.98 -15.27 9.29
CA LEU A 343 -12.98 -15.13 10.35
C LEU A 343 -14.03 -16.25 10.32
N SER A 344 -14.48 -16.68 9.14
CA SER A 344 -15.42 -17.79 8.99
C SER A 344 -14.80 -19.11 9.47
N GLU A 345 -13.53 -19.35 9.19
CA GLU A 345 -12.83 -20.56 9.64
C GLU A 345 -12.57 -20.56 11.16
N VAL A 346 -12.16 -19.43 11.72
CA VAL A 346 -11.78 -19.32 13.15
C VAL A 346 -12.99 -19.20 14.06
N MET A 347 -13.98 -18.39 13.68
CA MET A 347 -15.16 -18.08 14.51
C MET A 347 -16.42 -18.86 14.08
N GLN A 348 -16.33 -19.70 13.05
CA GLN A 348 -17.45 -20.46 12.49
C GLN A 348 -18.63 -19.58 12.04
N PHE A 349 -18.35 -18.33 11.65
CA PHE A 349 -19.37 -17.42 11.15
C PHE A 349 -19.82 -17.81 9.74
N GLY A 350 -21.11 -17.59 9.46
CA GLY A 350 -21.62 -17.69 8.10
C GLY A 350 -21.03 -16.59 7.21
N ARG A 351 -20.94 -16.84 5.89
CA ARG A 351 -20.31 -15.90 4.93
C ARG A 351 -20.83 -14.46 5.02
N SER A 352 -22.14 -14.27 5.16
CA SER A 352 -22.73 -12.93 5.25
C SER A 352 -22.35 -12.21 6.55
N GLN A 353 -22.29 -12.95 7.66
CA GLN A 353 -21.89 -12.43 8.96
C GLN A 353 -20.41 -12.08 8.98
N SER A 354 -19.55 -12.93 8.42
CA SER A 354 -18.10 -12.67 8.36
C SER A 354 -17.78 -11.48 7.46
N LEU A 355 -18.38 -11.39 6.26
CA LEU A 355 -18.25 -10.23 5.37
C LEU A 355 -18.74 -8.95 6.04
N GLY A 356 -19.92 -8.99 6.66
CA GLY A 356 -20.50 -7.84 7.36
C GLY A 356 -19.64 -7.36 8.52
N PHE A 357 -19.05 -8.28 9.30
CA PHE A 357 -18.16 -7.94 10.41
C PHE A 357 -16.86 -7.29 9.92
N VAL A 358 -16.20 -7.87 8.92
CA VAL A 358 -14.96 -7.32 8.34
C VAL A 358 -15.21 -5.94 7.74
N ALA A 359 -16.30 -5.79 6.98
CA ALA A 359 -16.72 -4.52 6.42
C ALA A 359 -17.01 -3.47 7.51
N LEU A 360 -17.72 -3.85 8.58
CA LEU A 360 -18.02 -2.94 9.69
C LEU A 360 -16.75 -2.42 10.36
N ILE A 361 -15.80 -3.30 10.68
CA ILE A 361 -14.52 -2.89 11.27
C ILE A 361 -13.73 -2.00 10.30
N GLY A 362 -13.70 -2.33 9.01
CA GLY A 362 -13.08 -1.49 7.98
C GLY A 362 -13.68 -0.09 7.91
N MET A 363 -15.02 0.04 8.00
CA MET A 363 -15.73 1.32 8.05
C MET A 363 -15.41 2.11 9.32
N VAL A 364 -15.35 1.46 10.48
CA VAL A 364 -15.04 2.11 11.75
C VAL A 364 -13.62 2.66 11.75
N ILE A 365 -12.64 1.83 11.37
CA ILE A 365 -11.24 2.26 11.30
C ILE A 365 -11.09 3.37 10.26
N GLY A 366 -11.52 3.13 9.01
CA GLY A 366 -11.42 4.12 7.94
C GLY A 366 -12.13 5.43 8.29
N GLY A 367 -13.34 5.37 8.85
CA GLY A 367 -14.12 6.55 9.23
C GLY A 367 -13.49 7.35 10.37
N SER A 368 -12.85 6.66 11.33
CA SER A 368 -12.14 7.33 12.43
C SER A 368 -10.92 8.14 11.96
N MET A 369 -10.32 7.77 10.82
CA MET A 369 -9.16 8.45 10.23
C MET A 369 -9.49 9.80 9.58
N VAL A 370 -10.76 10.24 9.60
CA VAL A 370 -11.08 11.63 9.27
C VAL A 370 -10.50 12.60 10.31
N ILE A 371 -10.27 12.12 11.54
CA ILE A 371 -9.54 12.87 12.56
C ILE A 371 -8.04 12.68 12.34
N ALA A 372 -7.31 13.79 12.11
CA ALA A 372 -5.90 13.77 11.71
C ALA A 372 -4.99 12.98 12.67
N ASP A 373 -5.16 13.12 13.99
CA ASP A 373 -4.34 12.36 14.94
C ASP A 373 -4.63 10.85 14.89
N ILE A 374 -5.89 10.46 14.77
CA ILE A 374 -6.27 9.05 14.63
C ILE A 374 -5.75 8.49 13.30
N ARG A 375 -5.78 9.29 12.22
CA ARG A 375 -5.16 8.95 10.94
C ARG A 375 -3.69 8.64 11.11
N THR A 376 -2.91 9.55 11.68
CA THR A 376 -1.49 9.32 11.92
C THR A 376 -1.28 8.05 12.75
N MET A 377 -2.04 7.86 13.84
CA MET A 377 -1.93 6.67 14.68
C MET A 377 -2.10 5.36 13.88
N PHE A 378 -3.13 5.24 13.04
CA PHE A 378 -3.36 4.03 12.24
C PHE A 378 -2.38 3.86 11.09
N VAL A 379 -1.98 4.94 10.41
CA VAL A 379 -1.03 4.87 9.29
C VAL A 379 0.37 4.49 9.78
N VAL A 380 0.74 4.85 11.02
CA VAL A 380 2.02 4.43 11.62
C VAL A 380 2.13 2.91 11.72
N VAL A 381 1.05 2.21 12.05
CA VAL A 381 1.05 0.77 12.36
C VAL A 381 1.77 -0.07 11.28
N PRO A 382 1.37 -0.03 9.98
CA PRO A 382 2.05 -0.83 8.96
C PRO A 382 3.53 -0.50 8.82
N PHE A 383 3.94 0.76 8.96
CA PHE A 383 5.35 1.14 8.82
C PHE A 383 6.17 0.92 10.10
N ALA A 384 5.54 0.84 11.27
CA ALA A 384 6.22 0.62 12.54
C ALA A 384 6.41 -0.88 12.85
N VAL A 385 5.42 -1.71 12.54
CA VAL A 385 5.46 -3.15 12.88
C VAL A 385 5.30 -4.08 11.68
N GLY A 386 5.06 -3.58 10.46
CA GLY A 386 4.81 -4.43 9.30
C GLY A 386 5.88 -5.48 9.02
N ALA A 387 7.17 -5.13 9.21
CA ALA A 387 8.26 -6.10 9.09
C ALA A 387 8.21 -7.19 10.17
N LEU A 388 7.82 -6.85 11.41
CA LEU A 388 7.61 -7.84 12.48
C LEU A 388 6.40 -8.74 12.18
N VAL A 389 5.31 -8.17 11.66
CA VAL A 389 4.12 -8.94 11.27
C VAL A 389 4.45 -9.89 10.11
N ALA A 390 5.21 -9.44 9.11
CA ALA A 390 5.70 -10.29 8.02
C ALA A 390 6.63 -11.40 8.54
N ALA A 391 7.46 -11.14 9.56
CA ALA A 391 8.27 -12.17 10.20
C ALA A 391 7.40 -13.24 10.89
N VAL A 392 6.33 -12.79 11.55
CA VAL A 392 5.33 -13.67 12.18
C VAL A 392 4.57 -14.47 11.12
N GLU A 393 4.16 -13.84 10.03
CA GLU A 393 3.50 -14.50 8.89
C GLU A 393 4.38 -15.59 8.29
N ALA A 394 5.69 -15.33 8.13
CA ALA A 394 6.64 -16.28 7.56
C ALA A 394 7.05 -17.42 8.52
N TYR A 395 6.77 -17.29 9.83
CA TYR A 395 7.17 -18.28 10.84
C TYR A 395 6.76 -19.73 10.55
N PRO A 396 5.52 -20.04 10.09
CA PRO A 396 5.10 -21.39 9.73
C PRO A 396 6.00 -22.07 8.69
N LEU A 397 6.65 -21.29 7.81
CA LEU A 397 7.55 -21.81 6.78
C LEU A 397 8.76 -22.55 7.39
N LEU A 398 9.09 -22.35 8.67
CA LEU A 398 10.17 -23.09 9.33
C LEU A 398 9.86 -24.57 9.58
N SER A 399 8.59 -24.98 9.49
CA SER A 399 8.23 -26.39 9.60
C SER A 399 8.80 -27.20 8.43
N SER A 400 9.19 -28.46 8.68
CA SER A 400 9.78 -29.36 7.65
C SER A 400 8.88 -29.64 6.47
N GLU A 401 7.58 -29.44 6.63
CA GLU A 401 6.59 -29.83 5.65
C GLU A 401 6.28 -28.69 4.66
N LEU A 402 6.64 -27.45 4.97
CA LEU A 402 6.17 -26.26 4.25
C LEU A 402 7.22 -25.56 3.38
N THR A 403 8.51 -25.60 3.73
CA THR A 403 9.57 -25.01 2.90
C THR A 403 10.67 -26.01 2.55
N HIS A 404 11.16 -25.92 1.31
CA HIS A 404 12.31 -26.69 0.85
C HIS A 404 13.65 -26.08 1.34
N ASN A 405 13.67 -24.79 1.70
CA ASN A 405 14.90 -24.08 2.07
C ASN A 405 14.74 -23.34 3.41
N LYS A 406 14.79 -24.10 4.50
CA LYS A 406 14.65 -23.58 5.87
C LYS A 406 15.72 -22.54 6.23
N PRO A 407 17.02 -22.71 5.89
CA PRO A 407 18.03 -21.72 6.24
C PRO A 407 17.73 -20.35 5.63
N THR A 408 17.28 -20.32 4.37
CA THR A 408 16.89 -19.06 3.73
C THR A 408 15.66 -18.43 4.39
N ALA A 409 14.62 -19.21 4.70
CA ALA A 409 13.45 -18.70 5.41
C ALA A 409 13.83 -18.14 6.81
N ALA A 410 14.67 -18.84 7.57
CA ALA A 410 15.15 -18.38 8.87
C ALA A 410 15.98 -17.09 8.78
N GLY A 411 16.86 -16.98 7.79
CA GLY A 411 17.64 -15.77 7.55
C GLY A 411 16.76 -14.56 7.20
N ILE A 412 15.72 -14.78 6.37
CA ILE A 412 14.74 -13.73 6.03
C ILE A 412 13.93 -13.31 7.26
N ILE A 413 13.45 -14.27 8.07
CA ILE A 413 12.72 -13.97 9.32
C ILE A 413 13.60 -13.14 10.26
N LEU A 414 14.87 -13.50 10.42
CA LEU A 414 15.81 -12.73 11.25
C LEU A 414 15.98 -11.30 10.72
N LEU A 415 16.16 -11.14 9.40
CA LEU A 415 16.27 -9.82 8.77
C LEU A 415 15.00 -8.98 9.02
N LEU A 416 13.82 -9.57 8.87
CA LEU A 416 12.54 -8.91 9.11
C LEU A 416 12.37 -8.50 10.58
N ILE A 417 12.79 -9.35 11.52
CA ILE A 417 12.80 -9.04 12.95
C ILE A 417 13.71 -7.84 13.24
N VAL A 418 14.96 -7.87 12.75
CA VAL A 418 15.91 -6.78 12.96
C VAL A 418 15.37 -5.48 12.35
N THR A 419 14.89 -5.52 11.10
CA THR A 419 14.28 -4.37 10.42
C THR A 419 13.08 -3.82 11.20
N GLY A 420 12.22 -4.71 11.70
CA GLY A 420 11.06 -4.37 12.51
C GLY A 420 11.40 -3.75 13.87
N LEU A 421 12.43 -4.24 14.56
CA LEU A 421 12.88 -3.66 15.82
C LEU A 421 13.50 -2.26 15.62
N VAL A 422 14.28 -2.08 14.56
CA VAL A 422 14.89 -0.79 14.24
C VAL A 422 13.84 0.25 13.84
N THR A 423 12.84 -0.12 13.03
CA THR A 423 11.71 0.77 12.68
C THR A 423 10.88 1.16 13.88
N LEU A 424 10.61 0.21 14.77
CA LEU A 424 9.92 0.46 16.02
C LEU A 424 10.70 1.43 16.92
N TYR A 425 12.02 1.28 17.01
CA TYR A 425 12.90 2.22 17.72
C TYR A 425 12.77 3.66 17.18
N TYR A 426 12.79 3.83 15.86
CA TYR A 426 12.62 5.16 15.25
C TYR A 426 11.22 5.72 15.47
N SER A 427 10.20 4.86 15.50
CA SER A 427 8.82 5.27 15.76
C SER A 427 8.64 5.76 17.20
N PHE A 428 9.26 5.10 18.18
CA PHE A 428 9.25 5.55 19.58
C PHE A 428 10.15 6.78 19.84
N SER A 429 11.18 6.97 19.02
CA SER A 429 12.08 8.12 19.08
C SER A 429 11.52 9.35 18.35
N ALA A 430 10.40 9.21 17.63
CA ALA A 430 9.78 10.32 16.92
C ALA A 430 9.31 11.41 17.90
N PRO A 431 9.34 12.71 17.51
CA PRO A 431 8.89 13.79 18.39
C PRO A 431 7.37 13.78 18.62
N SER A 432 6.58 13.29 17.65
CA SER A 432 5.13 13.25 17.74
C SER A 432 4.64 12.15 18.69
N THR A 433 3.85 12.52 19.70
CA THR A 433 3.17 11.58 20.61
C THR A 433 2.25 10.64 19.86
N THR A 434 1.56 11.14 18.83
CA THR A 434 0.63 10.37 18.00
C THR A 434 1.34 9.21 17.28
N VAL A 435 2.58 9.42 16.82
CA VAL A 435 3.41 8.37 16.21
C VAL A 435 3.77 7.29 17.23
N LYS A 436 4.10 7.68 18.48
CA LYS A 436 4.41 6.72 19.55
C LYS A 436 3.19 5.86 19.92
N ILE A 437 2.01 6.48 19.98
CA ILE A 437 0.75 5.75 20.22
C ILE A 437 0.46 4.78 19.08
N GLY A 438 0.67 5.18 17.82
CA GLY A 438 0.54 4.29 16.66
C GLY A 438 1.49 3.09 16.72
N ALA A 439 2.74 3.30 17.13
CA ALA A 439 3.71 2.22 17.34
C ALA A 439 3.27 1.27 18.48
N LEU A 440 2.75 1.81 19.59
CA LEU A 440 2.19 1.02 20.69
C LEU A 440 0.98 0.21 20.23
N LEU A 441 0.07 0.81 19.45
CA LEU A 441 -1.07 0.11 18.84
C LEU A 441 -0.60 -1.05 17.95
N GLY A 442 0.46 -0.85 17.18
CA GLY A 442 1.10 -1.91 16.40
C GLY A 442 1.62 -3.06 17.27
N LEU A 443 2.19 -2.78 18.45
CA LEU A 443 2.63 -3.82 19.37
C LEU A 443 1.48 -4.62 19.98
N ILE A 444 0.31 -4.01 20.18
CA ILE A 444 -0.89 -4.70 20.70
C ILE A 444 -1.32 -5.84 19.76
N LEU A 445 -1.01 -5.75 18.45
CA LEU A 445 -1.31 -6.82 17.49
C LEU A 445 -0.63 -8.15 17.80
N PHE A 446 0.46 -8.14 18.58
CA PHE A 446 1.20 -9.35 18.96
C PHE A 446 0.71 -9.97 20.28
N VAL A 447 -0.24 -9.35 20.98
CA VAL A 447 -0.83 -9.91 22.21
C VAL A 447 -1.36 -11.35 22.01
N PRO A 448 -2.06 -11.68 20.90
CA PRO A 448 -2.54 -13.04 20.67
C PRO A 448 -1.43 -14.09 20.69
N ILE A 449 -0.21 -13.75 20.24
CA ILE A 449 0.94 -14.69 20.19
C ILE A 449 1.25 -15.26 21.58
N LEU A 450 1.09 -14.45 22.63
CA LEU A 450 1.32 -14.87 24.03
C LEU A 450 0.30 -15.93 24.49
N MET A 451 -0.84 -16.02 23.82
CA MET A 451 -1.92 -16.97 24.13
C MET A 451 -1.82 -18.28 23.35
N ASN A 452 -0.78 -18.47 22.52
CA ASN A 452 -0.66 -19.66 21.66
C ASN A 452 -0.73 -20.98 22.43
N SER A 453 -0.08 -21.04 23.61
CA SER A 453 -0.09 -22.25 24.46
C SER A 453 -1.47 -22.57 25.03
N MET A 454 -2.31 -21.57 25.29
CA MET A 454 -3.68 -21.75 25.79
C MET A 454 -4.58 -22.34 24.70
N LEU A 455 -4.45 -21.84 23.46
CA LEU A 455 -5.22 -22.32 22.32
C LEU A 455 -4.91 -23.79 21.98
N LEU A 456 -3.65 -24.21 22.13
CA LEU A 456 -3.23 -25.60 21.90
C LEU A 456 -3.67 -26.56 23.01
N LYS A 457 -3.80 -26.10 24.27
CA LYS A 457 -4.15 -26.95 25.42
C LYS A 457 -5.60 -27.44 25.43
N SER A 458 -6.52 -26.72 24.78
CA SER A 458 -7.96 -27.05 24.78
C SER A 458 -8.33 -28.35 24.06
N ARG A 459 -7.36 -29.06 23.47
CA ARG A 459 -7.57 -30.20 22.56
C ARG A 459 -7.05 -31.55 23.06
N ARG A 460 -6.63 -31.64 24.32
CA ARG A 460 -6.26 -32.93 24.95
C ARG A 460 -7.40 -33.52 25.75
#